data_AF-A0AB39ZLG7-F1
#
_entry.id   AF-A0AB39ZLG7-F1
#
_cell.length_a   1.000
_cell.length_b   1.000
_cell.length_c   1.000
_cell.angle_alpha   90.00
_cell.angle_beta   90.00
_cell.angle_gamma   90.00
#
_symmetry.space_group_name_H-M   'P 1'
#
loop_
_entity.id
_entity.type
_entity.pdbx_description
1 polymer ?
#
loop_
_entity_poly.entity_id
_entity_poly.type
_entity_poly.pdbx_seq_one_letter_code
_entity_poly.pdbx_strand_id
1 'polypeptide(L)'
;MSSTVLVLLFLWLSSALGLLVPQHYCDNHFRYASNDGNRTYIGVFTAPETRSRSLNINLNWQVTFEMQGRRNMFVSPLVPYPSSEEAAVNIKNGEPAQVWVHFINITNELPKLTSLNLNGQELCHSAPYRLRKTRVTVKHHMYITKTRTRIVPTTEVYPQLYSIE
;
A
#
# COMPACT_ATOMS: atom_id res chain seq x y z
N MET A 1 -19.65 -0.30 56.03
CA MET A 1 -18.65 -0.95 55.16
C MET A 1 -18.95 -0.49 53.74
N SER A 2 -18.01 0.24 53.13
CA SER A 2 -18.26 1.14 52.00
C SER A 2 -18.27 0.41 50.66
N SER A 3 -19.46 0.00 50.19
CA SER A 3 -19.63 -0.67 48.89
C SER A 3 -19.26 0.19 47.68
N THR A 4 -19.09 1.51 47.84
CA THR A 4 -18.73 2.44 46.76
C THR A 4 -17.25 2.37 46.38
N VAL A 5 -16.39 1.92 47.28
CA VAL A 5 -14.94 1.82 47.03
C VAL A 5 -14.63 0.66 46.06
N LEU A 6 -15.44 -0.40 46.09
CA LEU A 6 -15.24 -1.58 45.25
C LEU A 6 -15.52 -1.28 43.76
N VAL A 7 -16.53 -0.46 43.47
CA VAL A 7 -16.93 -0.12 42.08
C VAL A 7 -15.88 0.76 41.39
N LEU A 8 -15.24 1.67 42.13
CA LEU A 8 -14.16 2.53 41.60
C LEU A 8 -12.89 1.72 41.26
N LEU A 9 -12.63 0.61 41.96
CA LEU A 9 -11.49 -0.26 41.71
C LEU A 9 -11.64 -1.13 40.45
N PHE A 10 -12.87 -1.42 40.02
CA PHE A 10 -13.12 -2.20 38.80
C PHE A 10 -13.08 -1.38 37.50
N LEU A 11 -13.23 -0.06 37.57
CA LEU A 11 -13.18 0.82 36.39
C LEU A 11 -11.76 1.07 35.84
N TRP A 12 -10.72 0.60 36.54
CA TRP A 12 -9.32 0.89 36.19
C TRP A 12 -8.58 -0.28 35.53
N LEU A 13 -9.22 -1.45 35.38
CA LEU A 13 -8.60 -2.64 34.77
C LEU A 13 -9.02 -2.91 33.32
N SER A 14 -9.50 -1.91 32.59
CA SER A 14 -9.62 -2.00 31.13
C SER A 14 -8.24 -1.87 30.48
N SER A 15 -7.43 -2.92 30.58
CA SER A 15 -6.23 -3.07 29.75
C SER A 15 -6.70 -3.29 28.32
N ALA A 16 -6.89 -2.20 27.56
CA ALA A 16 -7.07 -2.32 26.13
C ALA A 16 -5.79 -2.96 25.56
N LEU A 17 -5.87 -4.22 25.12
CA LEU A 17 -4.80 -4.87 24.37
C LEU A 17 -4.65 -4.12 23.04
N GLY A 18 -3.74 -3.16 23.00
CA GLY A 18 -3.40 -2.41 21.80
C GLY A 18 -2.59 -3.27 20.82
N LEU A 19 -2.85 -3.10 19.54
CA LEU A 19 -2.02 -3.67 18.48
C LEU A 19 -0.65 -2.97 18.48
N LEU A 20 0.43 -3.76 18.55
CA LEU A 20 1.79 -3.22 18.47
C LEU A 20 2.13 -2.85 17.02
N VAL A 21 2.39 -1.56 16.79
CA VAL A 21 2.90 -1.04 15.52
C VAL A 21 4.42 -0.89 15.65
N PRO A 22 5.23 -1.69 14.94
CA PRO A 22 6.68 -1.63 15.09
C PRO A 22 7.24 -0.37 14.44
N GLN A 23 8.30 0.18 15.04
CA GLN A 23 9.05 1.28 14.44
C GLN A 23 9.74 0.83 13.15
N HIS A 24 9.62 1.66 12.11
CA HIS A 24 10.34 1.54 10.84
C HIS A 24 11.02 2.87 10.49
N TYR A 25 11.96 2.82 9.54
CA TYR A 25 12.69 3.99 9.05
C TYR A 25 12.40 4.26 7.57
N CYS A 26 11.12 4.17 7.19
CA CYS A 26 10.64 4.22 5.82
C CYS A 26 9.50 5.23 5.62
N ASP A 27 9.40 6.25 6.46
CA ASP A 27 8.20 7.10 6.59
C ASP A 27 7.83 7.85 5.29
N ASN A 28 8.80 8.10 4.42
CA ASN A 28 8.57 8.74 3.11
C ASN A 28 7.96 7.79 2.06
N HIS A 29 8.03 6.48 2.29
CA HIS A 29 7.69 5.46 1.29
C HIS A 29 6.76 4.37 1.81
N PHE A 30 6.48 4.33 3.11
CA PHE A 30 5.69 3.28 3.72
C PHE A 30 4.83 3.82 4.85
N ARG A 31 3.59 3.34 4.91
CA ARG A 31 2.68 3.54 6.03
C ARG A 31 1.84 2.31 6.30
N TYR A 32 1.52 2.10 7.57
CA TYR A 32 0.42 1.23 7.97
C TYR A 32 -0.91 1.93 7.78
N ALA A 33 -1.95 1.18 7.43
CA ALA A 33 -3.33 1.66 7.43
C ALA A 33 -4.29 0.52 7.76
N SER A 34 -5.54 0.89 8.04
CA SER A 34 -6.64 -0.06 8.18
C SER A 34 -7.47 -0.10 6.90
N ASN A 35 -7.91 -1.30 6.52
CA ASN A 35 -8.98 -1.49 5.55
C ASN A 35 -10.23 -2.02 6.28
N ASP A 36 -11.43 -1.69 5.77
CA ASP A 36 -12.72 -2.20 6.26
C ASP A 36 -13.01 -1.92 7.75
N GLY A 37 -13.08 -0.64 8.13
CA GLY A 37 -13.54 -0.25 9.47
C GLY A 37 -12.68 -0.81 10.61
N ASN A 38 -11.36 -0.79 10.43
CA ASN A 38 -10.36 -1.20 11.44
C ASN A 38 -10.22 -2.72 11.68
N ARG A 39 -10.75 -3.56 10.79
CA ARG A 39 -10.69 -5.04 10.94
C ARG A 39 -9.49 -5.68 10.30
N THR A 40 -8.96 -5.07 9.24
CA THR A 40 -7.78 -5.60 8.53
C THR A 40 -6.73 -4.51 8.42
N TYR A 41 -5.46 -4.92 8.46
CA TYR A 41 -4.34 -4.02 8.39
C TYR A 41 -3.61 -4.20 7.08
N ILE A 42 -3.16 -3.09 6.52
CA ILE A 42 -2.47 -3.02 5.24
C ILE A 42 -1.18 -2.24 5.38
N GLY A 43 -0.22 -2.57 4.53
CA GLY A 43 0.98 -1.78 4.31
C GLY A 43 0.89 -1.12 2.95
N VAL A 44 0.94 0.21 2.89
CA VAL A 44 0.90 0.98 1.64
C VAL A 44 2.29 1.51 1.35
N PHE A 45 2.77 1.27 0.13
CA PHE A 45 4.07 1.68 -0.36
C PHE A 45 3.92 2.73 -1.43
N THR A 46 4.75 3.77 -1.38
CA THR A 46 4.72 4.91 -2.31
C THR A 46 6.07 5.07 -2.97
N ALA A 47 6.08 5.09 -4.30
CA ALA A 47 7.31 5.30 -5.06
C ALA A 47 7.84 6.71 -4.79
N PRO A 48 9.16 6.96 -4.90
CA PRO A 48 9.68 8.31 -4.91
C PRO A 48 8.95 9.14 -5.97
N GLU A 49 8.73 10.43 -5.69
CA GLU A 49 8.19 11.36 -6.67
C GLU A 49 9.06 11.34 -7.92
N THR A 50 8.57 10.69 -8.97
CA THR A 50 9.16 10.84 -10.29
C THR A 50 8.30 11.85 -11.00
N ARG A 51 8.86 13.03 -11.32
CA ARG A 51 8.20 14.04 -12.18
C ARG A 51 8.03 13.55 -13.64
N SER A 52 7.92 12.25 -13.84
CA SER A 52 7.83 11.66 -15.15
C SER A 52 6.37 11.53 -15.51
N ARG A 53 5.89 12.45 -16.36
CA ARG A 53 4.78 12.19 -17.31
C ARG A 53 5.19 11.12 -18.34
N SER A 54 6.01 10.14 -17.94
CA SER A 54 6.60 9.14 -18.82
C SER A 54 5.48 8.30 -19.41
N LEU A 55 5.55 8.12 -20.72
CA LEU A 55 4.57 7.35 -21.48
C LEU A 55 4.56 5.88 -21.06
N ASN A 56 5.62 5.38 -20.43
CA ASN A 56 5.73 4.01 -19.92
C ASN A 56 6.44 4.00 -18.56
N ILE A 57 5.88 3.28 -17.60
CA ILE A 57 6.44 3.10 -16.25
C ILE A 57 6.65 1.62 -16.00
N ASN A 58 7.84 1.28 -15.50
CA ASN A 58 8.24 -0.08 -15.16
C ASN A 58 8.85 -0.08 -13.75
N LEU A 59 8.14 -0.71 -12.80
CA LEU A 59 8.49 -0.69 -11.38
C LEU A 59 8.56 -2.11 -10.83
N ASN A 60 9.72 -2.48 -10.30
CA ASN A 60 9.99 -3.75 -9.66
C ASN A 60 10.08 -3.56 -8.15
N TRP A 61 8.99 -3.86 -7.46
CA TRP A 61 8.89 -3.77 -6.01
C TRP A 61 9.43 -5.03 -5.36
N GLN A 62 10.22 -4.85 -4.30
CA GLN A 62 10.59 -5.92 -3.39
C GLN A 62 10.53 -5.40 -1.95
N VAL A 63 9.75 -6.06 -1.12
CA VAL A 63 9.49 -5.66 0.26
C VAL A 63 9.80 -6.82 1.19
N THR A 64 10.53 -6.56 2.27
CA THR A 64 10.86 -7.57 3.27
C THR A 64 10.34 -7.18 4.65
N PHE A 65 9.57 -8.08 5.25
CA PHE A 65 9.03 -7.96 6.60
C PHE A 65 9.66 -8.95 7.56
N GLU A 66 9.74 -8.57 8.83
CA GLU A 66 10.14 -9.45 9.92
C GLU A 66 9.17 -9.37 11.12
N MET A 67 9.08 -10.48 11.87
CA MET A 67 8.42 -10.54 13.18
C MET A 67 9.31 -11.29 14.16
N GLN A 68 9.27 -10.87 15.42
CA GLN A 68 10.00 -11.52 16.50
C GLN A 68 9.40 -12.92 16.80
N GLY A 69 10.27 -13.91 16.98
CA GLY A 69 9.91 -15.29 17.25
C GLY A 69 9.54 -16.11 16.01
N ARG A 70 9.19 -17.38 16.23
CA ARG A 70 8.61 -18.25 15.20
C ARG A 70 7.11 -18.02 15.18
N ARG A 71 6.65 -17.17 14.26
CA ARG A 71 5.23 -16.85 14.10
C ARG A 71 4.78 -17.17 12.68
N ASN A 72 3.51 -17.53 12.55
CA ASN A 72 2.84 -17.59 11.26
C ASN A 72 2.60 -16.15 10.80
N MET A 73 3.43 -15.68 9.87
CA MET A 73 3.28 -14.37 9.24
C MET A 73 2.76 -14.57 7.83
N PHE A 74 1.58 -14.05 7.55
CA PHE A 74 0.98 -14.08 6.23
C PHE A 74 0.83 -12.66 5.70
N VAL A 75 1.54 -12.39 4.61
CA VAL A 75 1.49 -11.13 3.87
C VAL A 75 0.94 -11.47 2.49
N SER A 76 -0.09 -10.75 2.04
CA SER A 76 -0.64 -10.96 0.70
C SER A 76 0.41 -10.61 -0.38
N PRO A 77 0.20 -11.04 -1.63
CA PRO A 77 0.90 -10.44 -2.75
C PRO A 77 0.75 -8.92 -2.74
N LEU A 78 1.80 -8.24 -3.22
CA LEU A 78 1.76 -6.83 -3.54
C LEU A 78 0.86 -6.62 -4.77
N VAL A 79 -0.04 -5.66 -4.70
CA VAL A 79 -0.91 -5.26 -5.81
C VAL A 79 -0.99 -3.73 -5.90
N PRO A 80 -1.44 -3.14 -7.04
CA PRO A 80 -1.62 -1.70 -7.15
C PRO A 80 -2.61 -1.14 -6.12
N TYR A 81 -2.35 0.06 -5.62
CA TYR A 81 -3.21 0.76 -4.66
C TYR A 81 -3.78 2.05 -5.28
N PRO A 82 -5.07 2.37 -5.05
CA PRO A 82 -6.06 1.57 -4.30
C PRO A 82 -6.67 0.42 -5.12
N SER A 83 -6.63 0.51 -6.45
CA SER A 83 -6.97 -0.56 -7.40
C SER A 83 -6.08 -0.42 -8.63
N SER A 84 -6.04 -1.43 -9.50
CA SER A 84 -5.25 -1.37 -10.74
C SER A 84 -5.69 -0.21 -11.64
N GLU A 85 -7.00 0.00 -11.77
CA GLU A 85 -7.62 1.02 -12.61
C GLU A 85 -7.35 2.42 -12.06
N GLU A 86 -7.58 2.61 -10.76
CA GLU A 86 -7.40 3.91 -10.11
C GLU A 86 -5.91 4.27 -9.98
N ALA A 87 -5.04 3.29 -9.69
CA ALA A 87 -3.59 3.50 -9.70
C ALA A 87 -3.13 3.99 -11.08
N ALA A 88 -3.64 3.41 -12.16
CA ALA A 88 -3.31 3.86 -13.51
C ALA A 88 -3.79 5.29 -13.80
N VAL A 89 -4.94 5.71 -13.27
CA VAL A 89 -5.45 7.09 -13.38
C VAL A 89 -4.58 8.06 -12.57
N ASN A 90 -4.30 7.73 -11.30
CA ASN A 90 -3.49 8.56 -10.40
C ASN A 90 -2.10 8.82 -11.00
N ILE A 91 -1.46 7.76 -11.50
CA ILE A 91 -0.15 7.84 -12.16
C ILE A 91 -0.21 8.69 -13.44
N LYS A 92 -1.28 8.56 -14.24
CA LYS A 92 -1.48 9.44 -15.42
C LYS A 92 -1.64 10.91 -15.03
N ASN A 93 -2.19 11.18 -13.85
CA ASN A 93 -2.37 12.52 -13.31
C ASN A 93 -1.08 13.08 -12.67
N GLY A 94 -0.02 12.26 -12.57
CA GLY A 94 1.28 12.65 -12.02
C GLY A 94 1.46 12.30 -10.55
N GLU A 95 0.52 11.57 -9.94
CA GLU A 95 0.67 11.04 -8.60
C GLU A 95 1.71 9.90 -8.57
N PRO A 96 2.44 9.73 -7.46
CA PRO A 96 3.36 8.61 -7.31
C PRO A 96 2.66 7.26 -7.42
N ALA A 97 3.34 6.27 -8.01
CA ALA A 97 2.84 4.91 -8.05
C ALA A 97 2.80 4.30 -6.65
N GLN A 98 1.68 3.65 -6.32
CA GLN A 98 1.48 3.01 -5.03
C GLN A 98 1.11 1.54 -5.18
N VAL A 99 1.60 0.72 -4.24
CA VAL A 99 1.24 -0.69 -4.09
C VAL A 99 0.92 -0.97 -2.63
N TRP A 100 0.15 -2.02 -2.35
CA TRP A 100 -0.19 -2.41 -0.99
C TRP A 100 -0.14 -3.93 -0.78
N VAL A 101 -0.05 -4.30 0.49
CA VAL A 101 -0.24 -5.67 0.98
C VAL A 101 -1.27 -5.69 2.10
N HIS A 102 -1.98 -6.80 2.23
CA HIS A 102 -2.73 -7.15 3.42
C HIS A 102 -1.88 -7.96 4.40
N PHE A 103 -2.01 -7.63 5.67
CA PHE A 103 -1.51 -8.45 6.76
C PHE A 103 -2.63 -9.36 7.24
N ILE A 104 -2.46 -10.66 7.05
CA ILE A 104 -3.49 -11.67 7.30
C ILE A 104 -3.25 -12.30 8.68
N ASN A 105 -4.32 -12.46 9.45
CA ASN A 105 -4.31 -13.08 10.78
C ASN A 105 -3.38 -12.37 11.79
N ILE A 106 -3.35 -11.04 11.77
CA ILE A 106 -2.64 -10.24 12.77
C ILE A 106 -3.45 -10.16 14.05
N THR A 107 -2.80 -10.50 15.17
CA THR A 107 -3.40 -10.44 16.50
C THR A 107 -2.82 -9.30 17.32
N ASN A 108 -1.51 -9.34 17.61
CA ASN A 108 -0.90 -8.50 18.64
C ASN A 108 0.22 -7.57 18.12
N GLU A 109 0.75 -7.83 16.92
CA GLU A 109 1.87 -7.06 16.35
C GLU A 109 1.81 -7.08 14.82
N LEU A 110 1.99 -5.91 14.19
CA LEU A 110 2.13 -5.81 12.75
C LEU A 110 3.53 -6.26 12.27
N PRO A 111 3.65 -6.83 11.07
CA PRO A 111 4.96 -7.16 10.52
C PRO A 111 5.83 -5.91 10.34
N LYS A 112 7.05 -5.94 10.89
CA LYS A 112 8.00 -4.83 10.78
C LYS A 112 8.59 -4.79 9.37
N LEU A 113 8.48 -3.65 8.69
CA LEU A 113 9.20 -3.43 7.44
C LEU A 113 10.70 -3.33 7.73
N THR A 114 11.51 -4.14 7.05
CA THR A 114 12.98 -4.18 7.24
C THR A 114 13.76 -3.78 5.99
N SER A 115 13.17 -3.91 4.80
CA SER A 115 13.78 -3.46 3.55
C SER A 115 12.69 -3.18 2.53
N LEU A 116 12.85 -2.07 1.81
CA LEU A 116 12.06 -1.70 0.64
C LEU A 116 13.02 -1.39 -0.51
N ASN A 117 12.93 -2.19 -1.58
CA ASN A 117 13.68 -1.99 -2.81
C ASN A 117 12.72 -1.70 -3.96
N LEU A 118 13.11 -0.75 -4.82
CA LEU A 118 12.40 -0.40 -6.04
C LEU A 118 13.39 -0.40 -7.21
N ASN A 119 13.15 -1.21 -8.24
CA ASN A 119 14.04 -1.33 -9.40
C ASN A 119 15.50 -1.69 -9.02
N GLY A 120 15.68 -2.46 -7.95
CA GLY A 120 17.01 -2.85 -7.45
C GLY A 120 17.70 -1.79 -6.58
N GLN A 121 17.11 -0.60 -6.40
CA GLN A 121 17.59 0.42 -5.48
C GLN A 121 16.91 0.27 -4.11
N GLU A 122 17.70 0.25 -3.04
CA GLU A 122 17.18 0.31 -1.68
C GLU A 122 16.68 1.73 -1.38
N LEU A 123 15.39 1.86 -1.09
CA LEU A 123 14.76 3.12 -0.69
C LEU A 123 14.92 3.34 0.81
N CYS A 124 14.84 2.27 1.60
CA CYS A 124 15.05 2.31 3.03
C CYS A 124 15.30 0.90 3.59
N HIS A 125 15.97 0.85 4.73
CA HIS A 125 16.12 -0.35 5.54
C HIS A 125 15.85 -0.04 7.01
N SER A 126 15.61 -1.08 7.80
CA SER A 126 15.50 -0.98 9.25
C SER A 126 16.28 -2.11 9.90
N ALA A 127 16.80 -1.86 11.10
CA ALA A 127 17.54 -2.86 11.85
C ALA A 127 16.71 -4.15 11.99
N PRO A 128 17.27 -5.32 11.66
CA PRO A 128 16.57 -6.59 11.75
C PRO A 128 16.24 -6.93 13.21
N TYR A 129 15.25 -7.79 13.41
CA TYR A 129 15.10 -8.45 14.71
C TYR A 129 16.32 -9.32 15.03
N ARG A 130 16.63 -9.46 16.33
CA ARG A 130 17.64 -10.42 16.82
C ARG A 130 17.17 -11.85 16.55
N LEU A 131 18.06 -12.82 16.73
CA LEU A 131 17.79 -14.23 16.40
C LEU A 131 16.54 -14.79 17.10
N ARG A 132 15.97 -15.79 16.40
CA ARG A 132 14.58 -16.26 16.40
C ARG A 132 13.61 -15.21 15.86
N LYS A 133 13.43 -15.22 14.54
CA LYS A 133 12.50 -14.35 13.80
C LYS A 133 11.91 -15.08 12.59
N THR A 134 10.72 -14.65 12.19
CA THR A 134 10.12 -14.99 10.90
C THR A 134 10.40 -13.85 9.92
N ARG A 135 10.81 -14.17 8.69
CA ARG A 135 11.05 -13.21 7.61
C ARG A 135 10.22 -13.60 6.38
N VAL A 136 9.59 -12.62 5.75
CA VAL A 136 8.86 -12.79 4.49
C VAL A 136 9.29 -11.70 3.52
N THR A 137 9.54 -12.09 2.26
CA THR A 137 9.80 -11.15 1.17
C THR A 137 8.73 -11.32 0.10
N VAL A 138 8.08 -10.23 -0.27
CA VAL A 138 7.10 -10.16 -1.35
C VAL A 138 7.63 -9.30 -2.49
N LYS A 139 7.29 -9.66 -3.73
CA LYS A 139 7.74 -8.96 -4.94
C LYS A 139 6.56 -8.69 -5.85
N HIS A 140 6.62 -7.59 -6.58
CA HIS A 140 5.64 -7.27 -7.62
C HIS A 140 6.25 -6.48 -8.74
N HIS A 141 5.94 -6.88 -9.97
CA HIS A 141 6.33 -6.18 -11.18
C HIS A 141 5.12 -5.44 -11.73
N MET A 142 5.22 -4.11 -11.75
CA MET A 142 4.16 -3.20 -12.20
C MET A 142 4.57 -2.54 -13.50
N TYR A 143 3.70 -2.63 -14.50
CA TYR A 143 3.90 -2.04 -15.81
C TYR A 143 2.69 -1.20 -16.21
N ILE A 144 2.93 0.05 -16.59
CA ILE A 144 1.89 0.96 -17.07
C ILE A 144 2.31 1.53 -18.41
N THR A 145 1.42 1.40 -19.39
CA THR A 145 1.55 1.98 -20.73
C THR A 145 0.47 3.04 -20.94
N LYS A 146 0.88 4.20 -21.45
CA LYS A 146 -0.07 5.19 -21.95
C LYS A 146 -0.38 4.87 -23.41
N THR A 147 -1.50 4.19 -23.62
CA THR A 147 -2.05 4.02 -24.98
C THR A 147 -2.45 5.40 -25.51
N ARG A 148 -1.83 5.84 -26.62
CA ARG A 148 -2.31 7.03 -27.34
C ARG A 148 -3.65 6.67 -27.97
N THR A 149 -4.75 7.24 -27.49
CA THR A 149 -6.01 7.23 -28.23
C THR A 149 -5.77 8.01 -29.52
N ARG A 150 -5.85 7.33 -30.67
CA ARG A 150 -5.86 8.00 -31.97
C ARG A 150 -7.17 8.76 -32.03
N ILE A 151 -7.13 10.08 -31.93
CA ILE A 151 -8.29 10.91 -32.28
C ILE A 151 -8.47 10.69 -33.79
N VAL A 152 -9.47 9.90 -34.17
CA VAL A 152 -9.94 9.86 -35.54
C VAL A 152 -10.72 11.16 -35.72
N PRO A 153 -10.30 12.09 -36.60
CA PRO A 153 -11.08 13.29 -36.86
C PRO A 153 -12.45 12.85 -37.37
N THR A 154 -13.52 13.22 -36.66
CA THR A 154 -14.87 13.09 -37.18
C THR A 154 -15.00 14.08 -38.33
N THR A 155 -14.86 13.61 -39.57
CA THR A 155 -15.21 14.42 -40.74
C THR A 155 -16.73 14.60 -40.71
N GLU A 156 -17.19 15.76 -40.28
CA GLU A 156 -18.60 16.16 -40.43
C GLU A 156 -18.92 16.25 -41.92
N VAL A 157 -19.65 15.27 -42.45
CA VAL A 157 -20.22 15.33 -43.79
C VAL A 157 -21.48 16.19 -43.71
N TYR A 158 -21.36 17.47 -44.05
CA TYR A 158 -22.52 18.33 -44.30
C TYR A 158 -23.26 17.84 -45.55
N PRO A 159 -24.57 17.52 -45.49
CA PRO A 159 -25.35 17.22 -46.68
C PRO A 159 -25.47 18.49 -47.55
N GLN A 160 -25.08 18.39 -48.81
CA GLN A 160 -25.38 19.43 -49.80
C GLN A 160 -26.89 19.44 -50.04
N LEU A 161 -27.55 20.54 -49.67
CA LEU A 161 -28.92 20.83 -50.11
C LEU A 161 -28.88 21.08 -51.62
N TYR A 162 -29.41 20.14 -52.40
CA TYR A 162 -29.79 20.40 -53.79
C TYR A 162 -31.15 21.11 -53.79
N SER A 163 -31.16 22.36 -54.20
CA SER A 163 -32.34 23.10 -54.62
C SER A 163 -32.82 22.54 -55.97
N ILE A 164 -34.06 22.06 -56.00
CA ILE A 164 -34.77 21.69 -57.23
C ILE A 164 -35.50 22.96 -57.70
N GLU A 165 -35.18 23.38 -58.92
CA GLU A 165 -35.91 24.38 -59.71
C GLU A 165 -36.93 23.67 -60.62
#